data_AF-A0A8J7TMC1-F1
#
_entry.id   AF-A0A8J7TMC1-F1
#
_cell.length_a   1.000
_cell.length_b   1.000
_cell.length_c   1.000
_cell.angle_alpha   90.00
_cell.angle_beta   90.00
_cell.angle_gamma   90.00
#
_symmetry.space_group_name_H-M   'P 1'
#
loop_
_entity.id
_entity.type
_entity.pdbx_description
1 polymer ?
#
loop_
_entity_poly.entity_id
_entity_poly.type
_entity_poly.pdbx_seq_one_letter_code
_entity_poly.pdbx_strand_id
1 'polypeptide(L)'
;MFLDKRIAVATLISALLWQGQTALAEPPEFPFESDSREVLIPPTPTDSLPPYIPPTPPPPVVPDPPPTSSFSSFTFPIPPTFRPPVVVPTDVTSAANYQQLNAPMANAALNGIQKIPPSLVPKEPPAPDNPDGILVKWAPGTIYKMIQNNVVELVSGELLISIKSPASHAHIITPFGKLALDANSDILVSFENGVLRLKNLDGVGMKVKAKLDQGPFAGKSIKAVTVAPGYEFTAADHVLSRSELRPKDGVARRFMKVLEEGQLAISEFSPASALQGNALVADLRQSVNGVKERRILSDLSKMAAVLNHQMGSQGFTESGKEDGSRLAGLNSKVN
;
A
#
# COMPACT_ATOMS: atom_id res chain seq x y z
N MET A 1 22.28 45.60 28.41
CA MET A 1 23.34 45.06 29.29
C MET A 1 23.14 43.56 29.31
N PHE A 2 23.80 42.83 28.38
CA PHE A 2 25.09 42.16 28.59
C PHE A 2 24.90 40.98 29.56
N LEU A 3 25.27 39.72 29.29
CA LEU A 3 26.22 39.11 28.35
C LEU A 3 25.98 37.58 28.51
N ASP A 4 25.64 36.81 27.48
CA ASP A 4 26.56 36.10 26.57
C ASP A 4 27.47 35.04 27.23
N LYS A 5 27.34 33.78 26.79
CA LYS A 5 28.37 32.71 26.62
C LYS A 5 27.67 31.37 26.37
N ARG A 6 27.46 30.89 25.14
CA ARG A 6 28.40 30.32 24.14
C ARG A 6 29.01 28.95 24.52
N ILE A 7 28.67 27.96 23.67
CA ILE A 7 29.56 27.03 22.94
C ILE A 7 30.03 25.72 23.63
N ALA A 8 29.74 24.62 22.90
CA ALA A 8 30.40 23.30 22.85
C ALA A 8 30.41 22.47 24.16
N VAL A 9 30.22 21.16 24.13
CA VAL A 9 31.24 20.18 23.74
C VAL A 9 30.58 18.83 23.41
N ALA A 10 30.98 18.29 22.26
CA ALA A 10 30.75 16.92 21.82
C ALA A 10 31.59 15.91 22.64
N THR A 11 31.39 14.62 22.37
CA THR A 11 32.27 13.49 22.77
C THR A 11 32.31 13.11 24.25
N LEU A 12 31.72 11.95 24.62
CA LEU A 12 32.37 10.86 25.37
C LEU A 12 31.34 9.76 25.74
N ILE A 13 31.13 8.76 24.88
CA ILE A 13 30.83 7.38 25.31
C ILE A 13 31.59 6.44 24.36
N SER A 14 32.89 6.36 24.59
CA SER A 14 33.80 5.37 24.02
C SER A 14 34.92 5.18 25.02
N ALA A 15 34.60 4.47 26.10
CA ALA A 15 35.57 4.04 27.11
C ALA A 15 34.95 2.93 27.96
N LEU A 16 34.82 1.73 27.40
CA LEU A 16 34.76 0.50 28.18
C LEU A 16 35.29 -0.69 27.35
N LEU A 17 36.48 -0.51 26.80
CA LEU A 17 37.29 -1.59 26.24
C LEU A 17 38.74 -1.28 26.62
N TRP A 18 39.38 -2.31 27.17
CA TRP A 18 40.81 -2.42 27.51
C TRP A 18 41.30 -1.91 28.88
N GLN A 19 41.44 -2.87 29.80
CA GLN A 19 42.66 -3.24 30.55
C GLN A 19 42.25 -4.42 31.48
N GLY A 20 42.95 -5.53 31.65
CA GLY A 20 44.24 -6.03 31.20
C GLY A 20 44.21 -7.58 31.15
N GLN A 21 45.07 -8.21 30.35
CA GLN A 21 46.38 -8.77 30.74
C GLN A 21 46.34 -10.28 31.07
N THR A 22 46.85 -11.04 30.10
CA THR A 22 47.80 -12.17 30.24
C THR A 22 47.61 -13.21 31.35
N ALA A 23 47.29 -14.44 30.95
CA ALA A 23 47.92 -15.63 31.51
C ALA A 23 47.97 -16.76 30.47
N LEU A 24 49.19 -17.21 30.18
CA LEU A 24 49.53 -18.45 29.49
C LEU A 24 48.99 -19.65 30.29
N ALA A 25 48.40 -20.62 29.60
CA ALA A 25 48.26 -21.98 30.10
C ALA A 25 48.36 -22.97 28.93
N GLU A 26 49.28 -23.90 29.09
CA GLU A 26 49.69 -24.98 28.18
C GLU A 26 48.53 -25.90 27.77
N PRO A 27 48.56 -26.51 26.57
CA PRO A 27 47.70 -27.66 26.26
C PRO A 27 48.33 -28.95 26.83
N PRO A 28 47.55 -29.82 27.50
CA PRO A 28 48.07 -31.12 27.91
C PRO A 28 48.21 -32.06 26.70
N GLU A 29 49.37 -32.70 26.62
CA GLU A 29 49.68 -33.76 25.67
C GLU A 29 49.13 -35.14 26.11
N PHE A 30 48.87 -35.96 25.07
CA PHE A 30 48.86 -37.44 25.01
C PHE A 30 47.62 -38.23 25.50
N PRO A 31 47.39 -39.47 24.97
CA PRO A 31 48.11 -40.18 23.91
C PRO A 31 47.25 -40.71 22.75
N PHE A 32 47.97 -41.11 21.70
CA PHE A 32 47.56 -42.06 20.67
C PHE A 32 46.91 -43.33 21.27
N GLU A 33 45.73 -43.70 20.75
CA GLU A 33 45.31 -45.09 20.71
C GLU A 33 44.84 -45.41 19.29
N SER A 34 45.70 -46.14 18.59
CA SER A 34 45.40 -46.83 17.34
C SER A 34 44.49 -48.01 17.67
N ASP A 35 43.22 -47.94 17.27
CA ASP A 35 42.38 -49.14 17.22
C ASP A 35 41.74 -49.27 15.85
N SER A 36 42.32 -50.20 15.09
CA SER A 36 41.85 -50.74 13.84
C SER A 36 40.48 -51.37 14.03
N ARG A 37 39.42 -50.71 13.56
CA ARG A 37 38.13 -51.36 13.32
C ARG A 37 37.90 -51.47 11.81
N GLU A 38 37.99 -52.71 11.37
CA GLU A 38 37.63 -53.18 10.04
C GLU A 38 36.27 -52.62 9.61
N VAL A 39 36.27 -51.86 8.52
CA VAL A 39 35.05 -51.49 7.81
C VAL A 39 34.58 -52.73 7.06
N LEU A 40 33.66 -53.47 7.67
CA LEU A 40 32.92 -54.55 6.99
C LEU A 40 32.00 -53.90 5.95
N ILE A 41 32.44 -53.92 4.69
CA ILE A 41 31.63 -53.57 3.53
C ILE A 41 30.66 -54.74 3.28
N PRO A 42 29.33 -54.57 3.40
CA PRO A 42 28.40 -55.59 2.92
C PRO A 42 28.38 -55.61 1.38
N PRO A 43 28.41 -56.80 0.74
CA PRO A 43 28.41 -56.90 -0.72
C PRO A 43 27.09 -56.40 -1.31
N THR A 44 27.21 -55.63 -2.39
CA THR A 44 26.11 -55.18 -3.25
C THR A 44 25.44 -56.38 -3.95
N PRO A 45 24.15 -56.69 -3.70
CA PRO A 45 23.44 -57.63 -4.56
C PRO A 45 23.08 -56.93 -5.87
N THR A 46 23.63 -57.45 -6.96
CA THR A 46 23.26 -57.14 -8.34
C THR A 46 21.95 -57.86 -8.63
N ASP A 47 20.85 -57.12 -8.78
CA ASP A 47 19.61 -57.67 -9.33
C ASP A 47 19.06 -56.70 -10.37
N SER A 48 19.47 -56.96 -11.62
CA SER A 48 19.05 -56.23 -12.81
C SER A 48 17.66 -56.69 -13.23
N LEU A 49 16.61 -56.00 -12.79
CA LEU A 49 15.29 -56.09 -13.40
C LEU A 49 15.24 -55.20 -14.66
N PRO A 50 14.59 -55.65 -15.75
CA PRO A 50 14.47 -54.85 -16.97
C PRO A 50 13.65 -53.57 -16.70
N PRO A 51 13.92 -52.47 -17.42
CA PRO A 51 13.22 -51.20 -17.19
C PRO A 51 11.73 -51.34 -17.49
N TYR A 52 10.90 -50.91 -16.54
CA TYR A 52 9.46 -50.77 -16.69
C TYR A 52 9.15 -49.73 -17.78
N ILE A 53 8.53 -50.16 -18.89
CA ILE A 53 8.01 -49.27 -19.93
C ILE A 53 6.55 -48.97 -19.57
N PRO A 54 6.20 -47.73 -19.22
CA PRO A 54 4.80 -47.37 -19.01
C PRO A 54 4.03 -47.47 -20.34
N PRO A 55 2.76 -47.90 -20.34
CA PRO A 55 1.95 -47.91 -21.55
C PRO A 55 1.75 -46.49 -22.08
N THR A 56 1.89 -46.33 -23.40
CA THR A 56 1.66 -45.06 -24.11
C THR A 56 0.25 -44.53 -23.86
N PRO A 57 0.08 -43.23 -23.56
CA PRO A 57 -1.24 -42.64 -23.37
C PRO A 57 -2.07 -42.74 -24.67
N PRO A 58 -3.39 -42.93 -24.59
CA PRO A 58 -4.25 -42.92 -25.76
C PRO A 58 -4.21 -41.56 -26.46
N PRO A 59 -4.41 -41.51 -27.79
CA PRO A 59 -4.40 -40.26 -28.53
C PRO A 59 -5.49 -39.30 -28.01
N PRO A 60 -5.23 -37.97 -28.03
CA PRO A 60 -6.21 -36.98 -27.60
C PRO A 60 -7.45 -37.06 -28.49
N VAL A 61 -8.61 -37.27 -27.85
CA VAL A 61 -9.92 -37.15 -28.50
C VAL A 61 -10.11 -35.68 -28.84
N VAL A 62 -10.11 -35.35 -30.14
CA VAL A 62 -10.50 -34.03 -30.64
C VAL A 62 -12.01 -33.90 -30.43
N PRO A 63 -12.50 -32.89 -29.68
CA PRO A 63 -13.92 -32.63 -29.59
C PRO A 63 -14.44 -32.16 -30.95
N ASP A 64 -15.54 -32.74 -31.42
CA ASP A 64 -16.25 -32.26 -32.61
C ASP A 64 -16.65 -30.78 -32.44
N PRO A 65 -16.59 -29.97 -33.52
CA PRO A 65 -17.04 -28.59 -33.45
C PRO A 65 -18.55 -28.52 -33.12
N PRO A 66 -18.98 -27.56 -32.29
CA PRO A 66 -20.39 -27.42 -31.95
C PRO A 66 -21.24 -27.10 -33.19
N PRO A 67 -22.49 -27.58 -33.25
CA PRO A 67 -23.40 -27.30 -34.35
C PRO A 67 -23.66 -25.79 -34.44
N THR A 68 -23.55 -25.24 -35.66
CA THR A 68 -23.86 -23.86 -35.99
C THR A 68 -25.32 -23.55 -35.65
N SER A 69 -25.55 -22.73 -34.63
CA SER A 69 -26.87 -22.19 -34.31
C SER A 69 -27.31 -21.20 -35.40
N SER A 70 -28.53 -21.37 -35.88
CA SER A 70 -29.22 -20.43 -36.78
C SER A 70 -29.35 -19.05 -36.14
N PHE A 71 -28.96 -18.02 -36.90
CA PHE A 71 -29.12 -16.62 -36.50
C PHE A 71 -30.61 -16.25 -36.49
N SER A 72 -31.10 -15.77 -35.34
CA SER A 72 -32.38 -15.05 -35.27
C SER A 72 -32.17 -13.63 -35.78
N SER A 73 -33.03 -13.18 -36.70
CA SER A 73 -33.04 -11.82 -37.24
C SER A 73 -33.31 -10.79 -36.13
N PHE A 74 -32.32 -9.94 -35.85
CA PHE A 74 -32.47 -8.77 -34.98
C PHE A 74 -32.99 -7.57 -35.79
N THR A 75 -34.13 -7.03 -35.39
CA THR A 75 -34.62 -5.72 -35.81
C THR A 75 -33.89 -4.64 -35.01
N PHE A 76 -33.21 -3.71 -35.68
CA PHE A 76 -32.53 -2.59 -35.02
C PHE A 76 -33.55 -1.55 -34.52
N PRO A 77 -33.49 -1.10 -33.25
CA PRO A 77 -34.18 0.12 -32.83
C PRO A 77 -33.45 1.35 -33.39
N ILE A 78 -34.23 2.28 -33.92
CA ILE A 78 -33.79 3.58 -34.47
C ILE A 78 -33.06 4.37 -33.36
N PRO A 79 -31.86 4.95 -33.61
CA PRO A 79 -31.14 5.72 -32.61
C PRO A 79 -31.87 7.05 -32.30
N PRO A 80 -31.86 7.54 -31.05
CA PRO A 80 -32.35 8.87 -30.74
C PRO A 80 -31.46 9.93 -31.41
N THR A 81 -32.10 10.95 -31.96
CA THR A 81 -31.46 12.11 -32.59
C THR A 81 -30.49 12.81 -31.64
N PHE A 82 -29.26 13.00 -32.12
CA PHE A 82 -28.20 13.74 -31.44
C PHE A 82 -28.61 15.21 -31.25
N ARG A 83 -28.78 15.65 -30.01
CA ARG A 83 -28.78 17.09 -29.68
C ARG A 83 -27.38 17.46 -29.20
N PRO A 84 -26.71 18.45 -29.82
CA PRO A 84 -25.41 18.90 -29.32
C PRO A 84 -25.57 19.44 -27.89
N PRO A 85 -24.57 19.26 -27.02
CA PRO A 85 -24.61 19.79 -25.66
C PRO A 85 -24.73 21.31 -25.70
N VAL A 86 -25.67 21.87 -24.93
CA VAL A 86 -25.72 23.30 -24.66
C VAL A 86 -24.44 23.66 -23.93
N VAL A 87 -23.54 24.38 -24.61
CA VAL A 87 -22.35 24.97 -24.01
C VAL A 87 -22.82 26.10 -23.11
N VAL A 88 -22.98 25.80 -21.82
CA VAL A 88 -23.08 26.85 -20.80
C VAL A 88 -21.66 27.33 -20.54
N PRO A 89 -21.35 28.62 -20.71
CA PRO A 89 -20.06 29.16 -20.30
C PRO A 89 -19.92 28.98 -18.78
N THR A 90 -19.13 28.01 -18.32
CA THR A 90 -18.80 27.91 -16.89
C THR A 90 -17.68 28.88 -16.57
N ASP A 91 -18.00 30.16 -16.68
CA ASP A 91 -17.18 31.25 -16.16
C ASP A 91 -17.98 31.92 -15.04
N VAL A 92 -18.15 31.19 -13.93
CA VAL A 92 -18.71 31.76 -12.69
C VAL A 92 -18.12 31.04 -11.48
N THR A 93 -17.17 31.70 -10.83
CA THR A 93 -16.81 31.49 -9.43
C THR A 93 -18.07 31.36 -8.58
N SER A 94 -18.41 30.15 -8.13
CA SER A 94 -19.59 29.94 -7.29
C SER A 94 -19.36 28.84 -6.25
N ALA A 95 -19.75 29.16 -5.01
CA ALA A 95 -19.67 28.32 -3.82
C ALA A 95 -20.51 27.02 -3.89
N ALA A 96 -21.09 26.70 -5.05
CA ALA A 96 -21.94 25.54 -5.30
C ALA A 96 -21.18 24.19 -5.36
N ASN A 97 -19.85 24.20 -5.49
CA ASN A 97 -19.05 22.97 -5.58
C ASN A 97 -18.92 22.20 -4.25
N TYR A 98 -19.29 22.78 -3.11
CA TYR A 98 -19.34 22.04 -1.85
C TYR A 98 -20.51 21.05 -1.80
N GLN A 99 -21.63 21.32 -2.49
CA GLN A 99 -22.78 20.41 -2.51
C GLN A 99 -22.58 19.19 -3.41
N GLN A 100 -21.68 19.26 -4.40
CA GLN A 100 -21.33 18.09 -5.23
C GLN A 100 -20.48 17.04 -4.50
N LEU A 101 -19.85 17.38 -3.37
CA LEU A 101 -19.22 16.41 -2.46
C LEU A 101 -20.26 15.53 -1.71
N ASN A 102 -21.55 15.82 -1.86
CA ASN A 102 -22.67 15.07 -1.29
C ASN A 102 -23.64 14.51 -2.35
N ALA A 103 -23.23 14.41 -3.62
CA ALA A 103 -24.01 13.75 -4.66
C ALA A 103 -24.35 12.29 -4.25
N PRO A 104 -25.39 11.63 -4.81
CA PRO A 104 -25.74 10.25 -4.45
C PRO A 104 -24.57 9.25 -4.61
N MET A 105 -23.60 9.54 -5.47
CA MET A 105 -22.36 8.76 -5.60
C MET A 105 -21.30 9.04 -4.51
N ALA A 106 -21.40 10.14 -3.76
CA ALA A 106 -20.57 10.39 -2.58
C ALA A 106 -20.90 9.42 -1.43
N ASN A 107 -22.05 8.76 -1.46
CA ASN A 107 -22.33 7.65 -0.53
C ASN A 107 -21.49 6.40 -0.85
N ALA A 108 -21.01 6.23 -2.09
CA ALA A 108 -20.10 5.13 -2.42
C ALA A 108 -18.77 5.24 -1.67
N ALA A 109 -18.35 6.47 -1.33
CA ALA A 109 -17.19 6.74 -0.48
C ALA A 109 -17.27 6.05 0.88
N LEU A 110 -18.49 5.98 1.45
CA LEU A 110 -18.74 5.43 2.77
C LEU A 110 -18.57 3.91 2.81
N ASN A 111 -18.60 3.23 1.66
CA ASN A 111 -18.22 1.81 1.56
C ASN A 111 -16.75 1.59 1.92
N GLY A 112 -15.93 2.64 1.80
CA GLY A 112 -14.51 2.63 2.11
C GLY A 112 -14.17 2.62 3.60
N ILE A 113 -15.15 2.86 4.47
CA ILE A 113 -14.89 3.05 5.89
C ILE A 113 -15.96 2.37 6.75
N GLN A 114 -15.52 1.61 7.74
CA GLN A 114 -16.39 1.02 8.75
C GLN A 114 -15.99 1.54 10.13
N LYS A 115 -16.93 2.19 10.84
CA LYS A 115 -16.69 2.57 12.24
C LYS A 115 -16.61 1.31 13.10
N ILE A 116 -15.57 1.22 13.92
CA ILE A 116 -15.36 0.11 14.83
C ILE A 116 -15.28 0.61 16.28
N PRO A 117 -15.64 -0.22 17.28
CA PRO A 117 -15.33 0.09 18.66
C PRO A 117 -13.81 0.31 18.85
N PRO A 118 -13.38 1.32 19.63
CA PRO A 118 -11.96 1.55 19.91
C PRO A 118 -11.24 0.36 20.56
N SER A 119 -11.98 -0.57 21.17
CA SER A 119 -11.45 -1.82 21.73
C SER A 119 -10.99 -2.82 20.67
N LEU A 120 -11.47 -2.71 19.42
CA LEU A 120 -11.04 -3.59 18.32
C LEU A 120 -9.74 -3.14 17.66
N VAL A 121 -9.25 -1.94 18.00
CA VAL A 121 -7.89 -1.52 17.65
C VAL A 121 -6.98 -1.94 18.80
N PRO A 122 -5.97 -2.80 18.56
CA PRO A 122 -5.07 -3.23 19.62
C PRO A 122 -4.48 -2.04 20.38
N LYS A 123 -4.64 -2.04 21.71
CA LYS A 123 -4.29 -0.90 22.58
C LYS A 123 -2.79 -0.74 22.74
N GLU A 124 -2.12 -1.88 22.94
CA GLU A 124 -0.68 -1.97 23.16
C GLU A 124 -0.01 -2.34 21.84
N PRO A 125 1.20 -1.81 21.58
CA PRO A 125 2.04 -2.41 20.57
C PRO A 125 2.11 -3.92 20.86
N PRO A 126 2.02 -4.75 19.82
CA PRO A 126 2.19 -6.18 19.98
C PRO A 126 3.47 -6.47 20.77
N ALA A 127 3.53 -7.62 21.45
CA ALA A 127 4.76 -8.07 22.08
C ALA A 127 5.93 -7.91 21.09
N PRO A 128 7.16 -7.65 21.56
CA PRO A 128 8.33 -7.61 20.69
C PRO A 128 8.55 -8.99 20.11
N ASP A 129 7.78 -9.28 19.08
CA ASP A 129 7.83 -10.45 18.26
C ASP A 129 8.82 -10.11 17.17
N ASN A 130 9.69 -11.07 16.85
CA ASN A 130 10.69 -10.92 15.82
C ASN A 130 10.36 -11.76 14.57
N PRO A 131 9.12 -11.72 14.03
CA PRO A 131 8.84 -12.42 12.81
C PRO A 131 9.35 -11.56 11.66
N ASP A 132 10.47 -12.00 11.10
CA ASP A 132 11.00 -11.49 9.85
C ASP A 132 9.88 -11.49 8.78
N GLY A 133 9.50 -10.35 8.21
CA GLY A 133 8.24 -10.32 7.43
C GLY A 133 7.64 -8.96 7.14
N ILE A 134 8.03 -7.94 7.90
CA ILE A 134 7.60 -6.56 7.69
C ILE A 134 8.61 -5.87 6.77
N LEU A 135 8.13 -5.35 5.65
CA LEU A 135 8.87 -4.51 4.73
C LEU A 135 8.46 -3.06 4.96
N VAL A 136 9.44 -2.19 5.19
CA VAL A 136 9.25 -0.74 5.31
C VAL A 136 10.12 -0.07 4.25
N LYS A 137 9.48 0.59 3.28
CA LYS A 137 10.13 1.50 2.33
C LYS A 137 9.70 2.92 2.66
N TRP A 138 10.58 3.90 2.44
CA TRP A 138 10.32 5.30 2.80
C TRP A 138 10.74 6.25 1.69
N ALA A 139 10.03 7.37 1.55
CA ALA A 139 10.37 8.41 0.59
C ALA A 139 11.58 9.24 1.07
N PRO A 140 12.36 9.85 0.17
CA PRO A 140 13.43 10.78 0.56
C PRO A 140 12.92 11.90 1.48
N GLY A 141 13.66 12.20 2.54
CA GLY A 141 13.26 13.22 3.53
C GLY A 141 12.25 12.75 4.58
N THR A 142 11.80 11.48 4.54
CA THR A 142 10.91 10.92 5.56
C THR A 142 11.63 10.81 6.91
N ILE A 143 10.99 11.35 7.95
CA ILE A 143 11.42 11.28 9.34
C ILE A 143 10.57 10.22 10.03
N TYR A 144 11.18 9.07 10.30
CA TYR A 144 10.54 7.95 10.99
C TYR A 144 11.52 7.25 11.93
N LYS A 145 10.98 6.51 12.89
CA LYS A 145 11.76 5.71 13.84
C LYS A 145 11.18 4.31 13.94
N MET A 146 12.03 3.30 13.78
CA MET A 146 11.67 1.92 14.15
C MET A 146 11.76 1.79 15.67
N ILE A 147 10.62 1.73 16.35
CA ILE A 147 10.57 1.55 17.81
C ILE A 147 10.83 0.08 18.15
N GLN A 148 10.23 -0.81 17.36
CA GLN A 148 10.37 -2.27 17.38
C GLN A 148 10.25 -2.78 15.94
N ASN A 149 10.53 -4.07 15.71
CA ASN A 149 10.46 -4.64 14.36
C ASN A 149 9.04 -4.59 13.77
N ASN A 150 8.02 -4.59 14.61
CA ASN A 150 6.60 -4.48 14.27
C ASN A 150 5.96 -3.14 14.64
N VAL A 151 6.74 -2.14 15.06
CA VAL A 151 6.23 -0.81 15.45
C VAL A 151 7.07 0.30 14.82
N VAL A 152 6.43 1.08 13.95
CA VAL A 152 7.06 2.21 13.26
C VAL A 152 6.42 3.51 13.73
N GLU A 153 7.22 4.49 14.13
CA GLU A 153 6.75 5.84 14.39
C GLU A 153 7.03 6.72 13.17
N LEU A 154 5.99 7.24 12.55
CA LEU A 154 6.06 8.19 11.44
C LEU A 154 5.86 9.61 11.98
N VAL A 155 6.90 10.45 11.89
CA VAL A 155 6.83 11.86 12.30
C VAL A 155 6.50 12.76 11.12
N SER A 156 7.12 12.53 9.96
CA SER A 156 6.82 13.27 8.73
C SER A 156 7.31 12.50 7.49
N GLY A 157 6.68 12.74 6.33
CA GLY A 157 7.03 12.11 5.05
C GLY A 157 6.11 10.93 4.72
N GLU A 158 6.61 9.96 3.96
CA GLU A 158 5.80 8.85 3.42
C GLU A 158 6.48 7.49 3.61
N LEU A 159 5.69 6.52 4.06
CA LEU A 159 6.09 5.12 4.23
C LEU A 159 5.17 4.19 3.43
N LEU A 160 5.79 3.25 2.75
CA LEU A 160 5.15 2.05 2.23
C LEU A 160 5.46 0.90 3.18
N ILE A 161 4.42 0.33 3.78
CA ILE A 161 4.54 -0.75 4.76
C ILE A 161 3.80 -1.97 4.24
N SER A 162 4.46 -3.12 4.30
CA SER A 162 3.92 -4.40 3.85
C SER A 162 4.23 -5.49 4.87
N ILE A 163 3.21 -6.22 5.29
CA ILE A 163 3.30 -7.30 6.29
C ILE A 163 3.14 -8.62 5.59
N LYS A 164 4.16 -9.47 5.59
CA LYS A 164 4.10 -10.82 5.02
C LYS A 164 4.49 -11.85 6.08
N SER A 165 3.93 -13.05 5.96
CA SER A 165 4.27 -14.20 6.83
C SER A 165 5.79 -14.42 6.92
N PRO A 166 6.33 -14.76 8.10
CA PRO A 166 5.66 -15.08 9.38
C PRO A 166 5.04 -13.89 10.15
N ALA A 167 5.26 -12.63 9.76
CA ALA A 167 4.68 -11.50 10.47
C ALA A 167 3.15 -11.48 10.37
N SER A 168 2.48 -11.24 11.50
CA SER A 168 1.02 -11.28 11.60
C SER A 168 0.38 -9.93 11.91
N HIS A 169 1.14 -8.97 12.42
CA HIS A 169 0.66 -7.66 12.81
C HIS A 169 1.77 -6.61 12.74
N ALA A 170 1.41 -5.35 12.50
CA ALA A 170 2.31 -4.21 12.67
C ALA A 170 1.53 -2.97 13.07
N HIS A 171 2.17 -2.10 13.84
CA HIS A 171 1.60 -0.84 14.28
C HIS A 171 2.38 0.35 13.73
N ILE A 172 1.65 1.39 13.37
CA ILE A 172 2.24 2.67 12.97
C ILE A 172 1.72 3.73 13.92
N ILE A 173 2.65 4.42 14.57
CA ILE A 173 2.36 5.56 15.43
C ILE A 173 2.51 6.81 14.58
N THR A 174 1.49 7.67 14.60
CA THR A 174 1.48 8.96 13.91
C THR A 174 1.12 10.07 14.92
N PRO A 175 1.31 11.35 14.57
CA PRO A 175 0.91 12.45 15.45
C PRO A 175 -0.59 12.49 15.79
N PHE A 176 -1.43 11.82 15.00
CA PHE A 176 -2.89 11.79 15.20
C PHE A 176 -3.40 10.53 15.92
N GLY A 177 -2.57 9.50 16.02
CA GLY A 177 -2.93 8.28 16.73
C GLY A 177 -2.19 7.04 16.23
N LYS A 178 -2.88 5.91 16.20
CA LYS A 178 -2.30 4.60 15.87
C LYS A 178 -3.00 3.97 14.68
N LEU A 179 -2.23 3.38 13.80
CA LEU A 179 -2.71 2.49 12.74
C LEU A 179 -2.30 1.07 13.10
N ALA A 180 -3.25 0.14 13.04
CA ALA A 180 -3.03 -1.28 13.26
C ALA A 180 -3.28 -2.03 11.95
N LEU A 181 -2.33 -2.89 11.62
CA LEU A 181 -2.28 -3.62 10.37
C LEU A 181 -2.25 -5.11 10.67
N ASP A 182 -3.18 -5.88 10.11
CA ASP A 182 -3.23 -7.34 10.24
C ASP A 182 -2.37 -8.02 9.15
N ALA A 183 -2.21 -9.34 9.23
CA ALA A 183 -1.35 -10.12 8.35
C ALA A 183 -1.68 -9.99 6.85
N ASN A 184 -0.64 -9.95 6.01
CA ASN A 184 -0.77 -9.78 4.55
C ASN A 184 -1.49 -8.47 4.20
N SER A 185 -1.12 -7.38 4.87
CA SER A 185 -1.55 -6.03 4.53
C SER A 185 -0.42 -5.22 3.90
N ASP A 186 -0.77 -4.35 2.97
CA ASP A 186 0.07 -3.46 2.19
C ASP A 186 -0.59 -2.08 2.24
N ILE A 187 0.13 -1.07 2.73
CA ILE A 187 -0.41 0.29 2.83
C ILE A 187 0.64 1.32 2.44
N LEU A 188 0.14 2.48 1.98
CA LEU A 188 0.94 3.69 1.84
C LEU A 188 0.40 4.73 2.82
N VAL A 189 1.25 5.19 3.73
CA VAL A 189 0.90 6.19 4.74
C VAL A 189 1.81 7.41 4.59
N SER A 190 1.23 8.61 4.62
CA SER A 190 2.00 9.86 4.66
C SER A 190 1.51 10.80 5.73
N PHE A 191 2.44 11.57 6.30
CA PHE A 191 2.15 12.66 7.23
C PHE A 191 2.92 13.90 6.80
N GLU A 192 2.23 14.85 6.19
CA GLU A 192 2.82 16.06 5.64
C GLU A 192 1.90 17.25 5.88
N ASN A 193 2.47 18.38 6.28
CA ASN A 193 1.75 19.64 6.48
C ASN A 193 0.49 19.52 7.37
N GLY A 194 0.55 18.69 8.43
CA GLY A 194 -0.60 18.46 9.31
C GLY A 194 -1.69 17.58 8.70
N VAL A 195 -1.40 16.85 7.62
CA VAL A 195 -2.34 15.94 6.96
C VAL A 195 -1.79 14.52 6.97
N LEU A 196 -2.54 13.62 7.60
CA LEU A 196 -2.34 12.17 7.56
C LEU A 196 -3.15 11.60 6.38
N ARG A 197 -2.48 10.84 5.50
CA ARG A 197 -3.14 10.04 4.47
C ARG A 197 -2.78 8.58 4.63
N LEU A 198 -3.78 7.73 4.47
CA LEU A 198 -3.66 6.29 4.53
C LEU A 198 -4.36 5.69 3.32
N LYS A 199 -3.58 5.18 2.36
CA LYS A 199 -4.09 4.43 1.22
C LYS A 199 -3.95 2.93 1.51
N ASN A 200 -5.07 2.21 1.50
CA ASN A 200 -5.04 0.76 1.64
C ASN A 200 -4.73 0.10 0.28
N LEU A 201 -3.56 -0.51 0.18
CA LEU A 201 -3.06 -1.17 -1.04
C LEU A 201 -3.36 -2.68 -1.09
N ASP A 202 -4.11 -3.21 -0.12
CA ASP A 202 -4.47 -4.62 -0.04
C ASP A 202 -5.25 -5.10 -1.27
N GLY A 203 -5.15 -6.39 -1.57
CA GLY A 203 -6.02 -7.00 -2.57
C GLY A 203 -7.47 -7.15 -2.08
N VAL A 204 -7.65 -7.56 -0.82
CA VAL A 204 -8.95 -7.90 -0.21
C VAL A 204 -8.91 -7.82 1.32
N GLY A 205 -10.08 -7.63 1.92
CA GLY A 205 -10.29 -7.71 3.37
C GLY A 205 -10.16 -6.38 4.10
N MET A 206 -10.65 -6.33 5.34
CA MET A 206 -10.72 -5.14 6.18
C MET A 206 -9.61 -5.19 7.25
N LYS A 207 -8.34 -5.14 6.81
CA LYS A 207 -7.16 -5.42 7.65
C LYS A 207 -6.48 -4.18 8.23
N VAL A 208 -6.88 -3.01 7.75
CA VAL A 208 -6.23 -1.72 8.06
C VAL A 208 -7.14 -0.93 8.97
N LYS A 209 -6.74 -0.77 10.23
CA LYS A 209 -7.52 -0.08 11.27
C LYS A 209 -6.82 1.21 11.67
N ALA A 210 -7.54 2.31 11.72
CA ALA A 210 -7.06 3.60 12.18
C ALA A 210 -7.78 4.01 13.46
N LYS A 211 -7.01 4.39 14.49
CA LYS A 211 -7.51 4.98 15.72
C LYS A 211 -6.92 6.36 15.89
N LEU A 212 -7.77 7.38 15.84
CA LEU A 212 -7.40 8.77 16.08
C LEU A 212 -7.79 9.17 17.50
N ASP A 213 -6.78 9.36 18.34
CA ASP A 213 -6.91 9.73 19.75
C ASP A 213 -5.78 10.64 20.25
N GLN A 214 -4.93 11.14 19.36
CA GLN A 214 -3.80 12.03 19.66
C GLN A 214 -3.89 13.36 18.89
N GLY A 215 -3.05 14.32 19.30
CA GLY A 215 -2.95 15.63 18.66
C GLY A 215 -4.30 16.37 18.61
N PRO A 216 -4.77 16.82 17.43
CA PRO A 216 -6.05 17.54 17.27
C PRO A 216 -7.30 16.67 17.55
N PHE A 217 -7.11 15.36 17.74
CA PHE A 217 -8.15 14.39 18.09
C PHE A 217 -8.10 13.98 19.57
N ALA A 218 -7.12 14.45 20.34
CA ALA A 218 -7.03 14.19 21.77
C ALA A 218 -8.23 14.80 22.51
N GLY A 219 -8.81 14.05 23.47
CA GLY A 219 -9.97 14.49 24.26
C GLY A 219 -11.30 14.56 23.49
N LYS A 220 -11.29 14.39 22.16
CA LYS A 220 -12.51 14.21 21.35
C LYS A 220 -13.00 12.76 21.44
N SER A 221 -14.22 12.52 20.97
CA SER A 221 -14.72 11.14 20.83
C SER A 221 -13.75 10.31 19.98
N ILE A 222 -13.17 9.26 20.56
CA ILE A 222 -12.16 8.42 19.91
C ILE A 222 -12.73 7.91 18.59
N LYS A 223 -12.03 8.18 17.49
CA LYS A 223 -12.43 7.74 16.16
C LYS A 223 -11.63 6.50 15.81
N ALA A 224 -12.29 5.35 15.84
CA ALA A 224 -11.71 4.09 15.38
C ALA A 224 -12.48 3.59 14.15
N VAL A 225 -11.75 3.35 13.07
CA VAL A 225 -12.31 2.98 11.76
C VAL A 225 -11.46 1.90 11.11
N THR A 226 -12.08 1.09 10.27
CA THR A 226 -11.37 0.20 9.34
C THR A 226 -11.50 0.75 7.93
N VAL A 227 -10.41 0.73 7.17
CA VAL A 227 -10.33 1.27 5.81
C VAL A 227 -10.32 0.14 4.80
N ALA A 228 -11.22 0.19 3.83
CA ALA A 228 -11.33 -0.85 2.81
C ALA A 228 -10.22 -0.74 1.75
N PRO A 229 -9.86 -1.86 1.08
CA PRO A 229 -8.93 -1.86 -0.03
C PRO A 229 -9.35 -0.90 -1.15
N GLY A 230 -8.41 -0.14 -1.72
CA GLY A 230 -8.69 0.83 -2.77
C GLY A 230 -9.22 2.18 -2.28
N TYR A 231 -9.29 2.39 -0.96
CA TYR A 231 -9.69 3.66 -0.37
C TYR A 231 -8.53 4.38 0.32
N GLU A 232 -8.59 5.71 0.24
CA GLU A 232 -7.73 6.66 0.94
C GLU A 232 -8.53 7.31 2.07
N PHE A 233 -8.09 7.04 3.31
CA PHE A 233 -8.53 7.77 4.49
C PHE A 233 -7.60 8.96 4.74
N THR A 234 -8.18 10.15 4.90
CA THR A 234 -7.46 11.40 5.17
C THR A 234 -7.92 12.00 6.48
N ALA A 235 -6.99 12.48 7.30
CA ALA A 235 -7.24 13.22 8.51
C ALA A 235 -6.33 14.45 8.58
N ALA A 236 -6.81 15.57 9.11
CA ALA A 236 -6.04 16.79 9.29
C ALA A 236 -6.26 17.43 10.66
N ASP A 237 -5.32 18.27 11.10
CA ASP A 237 -5.47 19.11 12.30
C ASP A 237 -6.37 20.33 12.09
N HIS A 238 -6.75 20.61 10.84
CA HIS A 238 -7.59 21.69 10.40
C HIS A 238 -8.71 21.19 9.47
N VAL A 239 -9.56 22.09 8.99
CA VAL A 239 -10.60 21.77 7.99
C VAL A 239 -9.93 21.55 6.64
N LEU A 240 -10.10 20.36 6.07
CA LEU A 240 -9.47 19.96 4.80
C LEU A 240 -9.81 20.94 3.67
N SER A 241 -8.78 21.53 3.09
CA SER A 241 -8.89 22.37 1.91
C SER A 241 -9.16 21.54 0.66
N ARG A 242 -9.63 22.18 -0.42
CA ARG A 242 -9.85 21.51 -1.71
C ARG A 242 -8.56 20.90 -2.28
N SER A 243 -7.42 21.56 -2.08
CA SER A 243 -6.10 21.05 -2.49
C SER A 243 -5.67 19.82 -1.70
N GLU A 244 -6.09 19.68 -0.45
CA GLU A 244 -5.81 18.48 0.36
C GLU A 244 -6.81 17.37 0.08
N LEU A 245 -8.03 17.70 -0.30
CA LEU A 245 -8.97 16.70 -0.79
C LEU A 245 -8.52 16.14 -2.15
N ARG A 246 -7.93 16.97 -3.02
CA ARG A 246 -7.42 16.56 -4.34
C ARG A 246 -5.98 17.02 -4.54
N PRO A 247 -5.01 16.35 -3.89
CA PRO A 247 -3.61 16.70 -4.03
C PRO A 247 -3.15 16.42 -5.47
N LYS A 248 -2.19 17.20 -5.95
CA LYS A 248 -1.59 17.05 -7.28
C LYS A 248 -0.46 16.00 -7.25
N ASP A 249 -0.70 14.86 -6.62
CA ASP A 249 0.25 13.77 -6.41
C ASP A 249 0.22 12.72 -7.54
N GLY A 250 -0.49 13.00 -8.63
CA GLY A 250 -0.65 12.07 -9.75
C GLY A 250 -1.56 10.88 -9.44
N VAL A 251 -2.22 10.83 -8.27
CA VAL A 251 -3.15 9.76 -7.90
C VAL A 251 -4.60 10.24 -8.09
N ALA A 252 -5.32 9.62 -9.02
CA ALA A 252 -6.71 9.94 -9.28
C ALA A 252 -7.61 9.46 -8.14
N ARG A 253 -8.58 10.30 -7.72
CA ARG A 253 -9.52 10.02 -6.63
C ARG A 253 -10.96 10.27 -7.08
N ARG A 254 -11.88 9.44 -6.60
CA ARG A 254 -13.33 9.56 -6.83
C ARG A 254 -14.11 9.27 -5.55
N PHE A 255 -15.44 9.45 -5.63
CA PHE A 255 -16.40 9.24 -4.53
C PHE A 255 -15.85 9.75 -3.21
N MET A 256 -15.74 11.08 -3.11
CA MET A 256 -15.18 11.70 -1.93
C MET A 256 -16.28 12.06 -0.95
N LYS A 257 -16.07 11.72 0.32
CA LYS A 257 -16.93 12.14 1.41
C LYS A 257 -16.10 12.76 2.51
N VAL A 258 -16.49 13.98 2.87
CA VAL A 258 -15.92 14.71 4.01
C VAL A 258 -16.75 14.41 5.25
N LEU A 259 -16.09 14.21 6.38
CA LEU A 259 -16.65 13.80 7.66
C LEU A 259 -16.13 14.74 8.77
N GLU A 260 -16.75 14.67 9.95
CA GLU A 260 -16.29 15.32 11.20
C GLU A 260 -15.83 16.77 11.01
N GLU A 261 -16.78 17.69 10.83
CA GLU A 261 -16.55 19.15 10.68
C GLU A 261 -15.56 19.53 9.56
N GLY A 262 -15.23 18.60 8.65
CA GLY A 262 -14.29 18.86 7.57
C GLY A 262 -12.88 18.34 7.83
N GLN A 263 -12.58 17.77 9.00
CA GLN A 263 -11.23 17.34 9.35
C GLN A 263 -10.88 15.94 8.82
N LEU A 264 -11.88 15.15 8.45
CA LEU A 264 -11.71 13.79 7.94
C LEU A 264 -12.29 13.67 6.53
N ALA A 265 -11.70 12.82 5.71
CA ALA A 265 -12.26 12.44 4.43
C ALA A 265 -11.96 10.99 4.07
N ILE A 266 -12.85 10.41 3.27
CA ILE A 266 -12.66 9.10 2.64
C ILE A 266 -12.89 9.26 1.13
N SER A 267 -12.05 8.64 0.33
CA SER A 267 -12.18 8.61 -1.13
C SER A 267 -11.65 7.32 -1.71
N GLU A 268 -12.18 6.89 -2.84
CA GLU A 268 -11.60 5.78 -3.60
C GLU A 268 -10.47 6.31 -4.48
N PHE A 269 -9.30 5.67 -4.48
CA PHE A 269 -8.16 6.05 -5.32
C PHE A 269 -7.95 5.04 -6.46
N SER A 270 -7.40 5.49 -7.58
CA SER A 270 -7.10 4.62 -8.72
C SER A 270 -5.82 3.84 -8.48
N PRO A 271 -5.88 2.49 -8.45
CA PRO A 271 -4.68 1.66 -8.32
C PRO A 271 -3.69 1.90 -9.47
N ALA A 272 -4.20 2.12 -10.69
CA ALA A 272 -3.38 2.40 -11.87
C ALA A 272 -2.62 3.72 -11.72
N SER A 273 -3.29 4.76 -11.22
CA SER A 273 -2.63 6.05 -10.97
C SER A 273 -1.65 5.98 -9.79
N ALA A 274 -1.95 5.19 -8.75
CA ALA A 274 -1.04 4.98 -7.63
C ALA A 274 0.24 4.26 -8.08
N LEU A 275 0.13 3.28 -8.99
CA LEU A 275 1.26 2.57 -9.59
C LEU A 275 2.18 3.45 -10.44
N GLN A 276 1.68 4.57 -10.97
CA GLN A 276 2.41 5.46 -11.87
C GLN A 276 2.85 6.77 -11.19
N GLY A 277 1.98 7.35 -10.37
CA GLY A 277 2.14 8.67 -9.77
C GLY A 277 2.88 8.67 -8.44
N ASN A 278 2.91 7.55 -7.70
CA ASN A 278 3.66 7.48 -6.45
C ASN A 278 5.08 6.91 -6.66
N ALA A 279 6.08 7.64 -6.19
CA ALA A 279 7.49 7.28 -6.39
C ALA A 279 7.87 5.95 -5.72
N LEU A 280 7.37 5.65 -4.52
CA LEU A 280 7.67 4.39 -3.82
C LEU A 280 7.06 3.19 -4.54
N VAL A 281 5.84 3.33 -5.03
CA VAL A 281 5.15 2.27 -5.77
C VAL A 281 5.73 2.12 -7.19
N ALA A 282 6.12 3.22 -7.84
CA ALA A 282 6.79 3.18 -9.13
C ALA A 282 8.17 2.54 -9.04
N ASP A 283 8.94 2.86 -8.00
CA ASP A 283 10.23 2.23 -7.68
C ASP A 283 10.05 0.70 -7.54
N LEU A 284 9.03 0.24 -6.81
CA LEU A 284 8.72 -1.19 -6.75
C LEU A 284 8.57 -1.84 -8.12
N ARG A 285 7.95 -1.17 -9.10
CA ARG A 285 7.78 -1.72 -10.46
C ARG A 285 9.10 -1.84 -11.21
N GLN A 286 10.01 -0.89 -11.01
CA GLN A 286 11.29 -0.84 -11.71
C GLN A 286 12.34 -1.74 -11.05
N SER A 287 12.26 -1.93 -9.73
CA SER A 287 13.27 -2.61 -8.92
C SER A 287 12.74 -3.89 -8.26
N VAL A 288 11.95 -4.72 -8.96
CA VAL A 288 11.38 -5.97 -8.40
C VAL A 288 12.49 -7.02 -8.15
N ASN A 289 13.32 -6.80 -7.14
CA ASN A 289 14.44 -7.66 -6.79
C ASN A 289 14.04 -8.72 -5.75
N GLY A 290 12.91 -8.55 -5.06
CA GLY A 290 12.47 -9.43 -3.98
C GLY A 290 11.05 -9.97 -4.11
N VAL A 291 10.81 -11.08 -3.39
CA VAL A 291 9.51 -11.78 -3.36
C VAL A 291 8.43 -10.95 -2.66
N LYS A 292 8.80 -10.14 -1.66
CA LYS A 292 7.87 -9.31 -0.89
C LYS A 292 7.30 -8.19 -1.76
N GLU A 293 8.14 -7.52 -2.54
CA GLU A 293 7.79 -6.46 -3.49
C GLU A 293 6.85 -6.96 -4.60
N ARG A 294 7.14 -8.14 -5.16
CA ARG A 294 6.28 -8.77 -6.18
C ARG A 294 4.87 -9.04 -5.64
N ARG A 295 4.74 -9.40 -4.35
CA ARG A 295 3.43 -9.64 -3.72
C ARG A 295 2.62 -8.36 -3.60
N ILE A 296 3.23 -7.21 -3.29
CA ILE A 296 2.53 -5.91 -3.25
C ILE A 296 1.90 -5.60 -4.63
N LEU A 297 2.65 -5.78 -5.72
CA LEU A 297 2.13 -5.57 -7.08
C LEU A 297 1.00 -6.56 -7.44
N SER A 298 1.10 -7.81 -6.95
CA SER A 298 0.04 -8.80 -7.10
C SER A 298 -1.23 -8.40 -6.34
N ASP A 299 -1.09 -7.90 -5.11
CA ASP A 299 -2.22 -7.47 -4.28
C ASP A 299 -2.89 -6.22 -4.87
N LEU A 300 -2.12 -5.26 -5.39
CA LEU A 300 -2.64 -4.14 -6.19
C LEU A 300 -3.42 -4.60 -7.43
N SER A 301 -2.94 -5.63 -8.12
CA SER A 301 -3.62 -6.18 -9.30
C SER A 301 -4.94 -6.86 -8.93
N LYS A 302 -4.98 -7.61 -7.82
CA LYS A 302 -6.22 -8.21 -7.29
C LYS A 302 -7.22 -7.13 -6.88
N MET A 303 -6.75 -6.08 -6.22
CA MET A 303 -7.58 -4.95 -5.85
C MET A 303 -8.22 -4.30 -7.08
N ALA A 304 -7.42 -4.01 -8.12
CA ALA A 304 -7.93 -3.45 -9.36
C ALA A 304 -9.01 -4.36 -10.00
N ALA A 305 -8.82 -5.69 -9.97
CA ALA A 305 -9.81 -6.64 -10.46
C ALA A 305 -11.11 -6.61 -9.64
N VAL A 306 -11.02 -6.55 -8.30
CA VAL A 306 -12.18 -6.46 -7.41
C VAL A 306 -12.95 -5.15 -7.63
N LEU A 307 -12.25 -4.01 -7.69
CA LEU A 307 -12.86 -2.71 -7.95
C LEU A 307 -13.53 -2.67 -9.32
N ASN A 308 -12.90 -3.21 -10.36
CA ASN A 308 -13.51 -3.31 -11.69
C ASN A 308 -14.76 -4.20 -11.68
N HIS A 309 -14.73 -5.32 -10.95
CA HIS A 309 -15.91 -6.19 -10.82
C HIS A 309 -17.06 -5.50 -10.07
N GLN A 310 -16.77 -4.75 -9.01
CA GLN A 310 -17.77 -4.01 -8.24
C GLN A 310 -18.37 -2.82 -9.00
N MET A 311 -17.59 -2.18 -9.87
CA MET A 311 -17.94 -0.90 -10.49
C MET A 311 -18.33 -1.01 -11.98
N GLY A 312 -18.20 -2.20 -12.58
CA GLY A 312 -18.53 -2.43 -13.98
C GLY A 312 -17.66 -1.60 -14.94
N SER A 313 -18.28 -0.90 -15.90
CA SER A 313 -17.60 -0.09 -16.93
C SER A 313 -17.25 1.35 -16.49
N GLN A 314 -17.58 1.75 -15.25
CA GLN A 314 -17.23 3.06 -14.73
C GLN A 314 -15.78 3.06 -14.22
N GLY A 315 -14.83 3.20 -15.15
CA GLY A 315 -13.42 3.36 -14.85
C GLY A 315 -13.07 4.74 -14.26
N PHE A 316 -11.81 4.92 -13.86
CA PHE A 316 -11.28 6.24 -13.54
C PHE A 316 -11.09 7.03 -14.85
N THR A 317 -11.80 8.15 -15.00
CA THR A 317 -11.53 9.08 -16.09
C THR A 317 -10.33 9.93 -15.69
N GLU A 318 -9.22 9.77 -16.41
CA GLU A 318 -8.11 10.71 -16.35
C GLU A 318 -8.66 12.06 -16.85
N SER A 319 -8.71 13.07 -15.99
CA SER A 319 -8.83 14.45 -16.49
C SER A 319 -7.53 14.74 -17.20
N GLY A 320 -7.49 14.41 -18.50
CA GLY A 320 -6.31 14.49 -19.34
C GLY A 320 -5.61 15.84 -19.16
N LYS A 321 -4.29 15.75 -19.07
CA LYS A 321 -3.36 16.86 -19.22
C LYS A 321 -3.88 17.80 -20.30
N GLU A 322 -4.10 19.06 -19.96
CA GLU A 322 -4.05 20.12 -20.95
C GLU A 322 -2.62 20.13 -21.50
N ASP A 323 -2.42 19.38 -22.58
CA ASP A 323 -1.22 19.50 -23.40
C ASP A 323 -1.19 20.94 -23.92
N GLY A 324 -0.38 21.78 -23.28
CA GLY A 324 -0.02 23.13 -23.72
C GLY A 324 0.77 23.14 -25.04
N SER A 325 0.53 22.20 -25.96
CA SER A 325 1.15 22.12 -27.29
C SER A 325 0.33 22.79 -28.40
N ARG A 326 -0.73 23.53 -28.07
CA ARG A 326 -1.30 24.52 -29.01
C ARG A 326 -0.53 25.83 -28.90
N LEU A 327 0.73 25.76 -29.34
CA LEU A 327 1.51 26.93 -29.71
C LEU A 327 0.75 27.71 -30.80
N ALA A 328 0.88 29.02 -30.68
CA ALA A 328 0.29 30.03 -31.53
C ALA A 328 0.52 29.81 -33.03
N GLY A 329 -0.48 30.24 -33.82
CA GLY A 329 -0.27 30.74 -35.17
C GLY A 329 -0.51 29.74 -36.30
N LEU A 330 -1.66 29.88 -36.98
CA LEU A 330 -1.68 30.43 -38.33
C LEU A 330 -3.13 30.68 -38.77
N ASN A 331 -3.52 31.95 -38.68
CA ASN A 331 -4.47 32.53 -39.62
C ASN A 331 -3.84 32.42 -41.01
N SER A 332 -4.46 31.67 -41.91
CA SER A 332 -4.44 32.03 -43.33
C SER A 332 -5.80 31.71 -43.93
N LYS A 333 -6.61 32.76 -44.07
CA LYS A 333 -7.63 32.83 -45.11
C LYS A 333 -6.98 32.55 -46.46
N VAL A 334 -7.57 31.69 -47.27
CA VAL A 334 -7.63 31.89 -48.74
C VAL A 334 -8.94 31.28 -49.24
N ASN A 335 -9.81 32.17 -49.73
CA ASN A 335 -10.97 32.06 -50.63
C ASN A 335 -11.89 30.84 -50.57
#